data_AF-A0A356QFY7-F1
#
_entry.id   AF-A0A356QFY7-F1
#
_cell.length_a   1.000
_cell.length_b   1.000
_cell.length_c   1.000
_cell.angle_alpha   90.00
_cell.angle_beta   90.00
_cell.angle_gamma   90.00
#
_symmetry.space_group_name_H-M   'P 1'
#
loop_
_entity.id
_entity.type
_entity.pdbx_description
1 polymer ?
#
loop_
_entity_poly.entity_id
_entity_poly.type
_entity_poly.pdbx_seq_one_letter_code
_entity_poly.pdbx_strand_id
1 'polypeptide(L)'
;PLGLHTGGRYPSEPQENLLYFIEKNAPLLAPWQREIVRIVRKLAQYFYPQRQTQVMNEGWACFWHYTLMNRLYDDGNVDEGLMLEFLQSHAAV
;
A
#
# COMPACT_ATOMS: atom_id res chain seq x y z
N PRO A 1 -26.56 -6.40 -21.21
CA PRO A 1 -25.39 -6.17 -22.08
C PRO A 1 -24.01 -6.29 -21.38
N LEU A 2 -23.91 -6.87 -20.17
CA LEU A 2 -22.63 -7.06 -19.48
C LEU A 2 -21.89 -8.36 -19.85
N GLY A 3 -22.32 -9.08 -20.89
CA GLY A 3 -21.69 -10.36 -21.26
C GLY A 3 -21.75 -11.46 -20.19
N LEU A 4 -22.48 -11.26 -19.08
CA LEU A 4 -22.71 -12.26 -18.03
C LEU A 4 -23.58 -13.46 -18.49
N HIS A 5 -23.87 -13.52 -19.78
CA HIS A 5 -24.61 -14.62 -20.36
C HIS A 5 -23.60 -15.70 -20.78
N THR A 6 -23.75 -16.89 -20.23
CA THR A 6 -23.08 -18.17 -20.59
C THR A 6 -21.63 -18.36 -20.12
N GLY A 7 -21.47 -18.84 -18.87
CA GLY A 7 -20.38 -19.74 -18.43
C GLY A 7 -18.93 -19.24 -18.38
N GLY A 8 -18.61 -18.04 -18.88
CA GLY A 8 -17.27 -17.46 -18.86
C GLY A 8 -16.97 -16.59 -17.64
N ARG A 9 -15.76 -16.70 -17.08
CA ARG A 9 -15.26 -15.78 -16.05
C ARG A 9 -15.19 -14.36 -16.64
N TYR A 10 -15.92 -13.42 -16.04
CA TYR A 10 -15.87 -12.00 -16.39
C TYR A 10 -15.44 -11.17 -15.16
N PRO A 11 -14.44 -10.28 -15.29
CA PRO A 11 -13.57 -10.09 -16.46
C PRO A 11 -12.67 -11.31 -16.72
N SER A 12 -12.22 -11.47 -17.97
CA SER A 12 -11.35 -12.59 -18.37
C SER A 12 -10.02 -12.59 -17.62
N GLU A 13 -9.50 -11.39 -17.35
CA GLU A 13 -8.27 -11.16 -16.58
C GLU A 13 -8.54 -10.28 -15.35
N PRO A 14 -7.78 -10.48 -14.25
CA PRO A 14 -7.83 -9.60 -13.08
C PRO A 14 -7.56 -8.14 -13.46
N GLN A 15 -8.29 -7.24 -12.82
CA GLN A 15 -8.16 -5.80 -13.06
C GLN A 15 -7.48 -5.15 -11.86
N GLU A 16 -6.31 -4.57 -12.09
CA GLU A 16 -5.55 -3.89 -11.04
C GLU A 16 -6.29 -2.63 -10.54
N ASN A 17 -6.86 -1.84 -11.46
CA ASN A 17 -7.61 -0.65 -11.11
C ASN A 17 -9.12 -0.93 -11.00
N LEU A 18 -9.54 -1.40 -9.83
CA LEU A 18 -10.94 -1.74 -9.55
C LEU A 18 -11.90 -0.55 -9.75
N LEU A 19 -11.49 0.66 -9.36
CA LEU A 19 -12.31 1.86 -9.53
C LEU A 19 -12.51 2.22 -11.01
N TYR A 20 -11.47 2.05 -11.83
CA TYR A 20 -11.57 2.24 -13.28
C TYR A 20 -12.48 1.18 -13.91
N PHE A 21 -12.34 -0.07 -13.49
CA PHE A 21 -13.19 -1.16 -13.95
C PHE A 21 -14.67 -0.89 -13.65
N ILE A 22 -15.00 -0.46 -12.43
CA ILE A 22 -16.36 -0.12 -12.03
C ILE A 22 -16.88 1.10 -12.80
N GLU A 23 -16.06 2.15 -12.97
CA GLU A 23 -16.42 3.36 -13.73
C GLU A 23 -16.90 3.01 -15.16
N LYS A 24 -16.23 2.06 -15.82
CA LYS A 24 -16.51 1.69 -17.22
C LYS A 24 -17.56 0.60 -17.39
N ASN A 25 -17.63 -0.34 -16.45
CA ASN A 25 -18.41 -1.57 -16.63
C ASN A 25 -19.64 -1.64 -15.72
N ALA A 26 -19.93 -0.66 -14.86
CA ALA A 26 -21.13 -0.69 -14.03
C ALA A 26 -22.37 -0.12 -14.78
N PRO A 27 -23.31 -0.98 -15.24
CA PRO A 27 -24.48 -0.55 -16.00
C PRO A 27 -25.54 0.13 -15.12
N LEU A 28 -25.56 -0.18 -13.82
CA LEU A 28 -26.55 0.32 -12.86
C LEU A 28 -26.22 1.70 -12.31
N LEU A 29 -25.01 2.23 -12.55
CA LEU A 29 -24.62 3.55 -12.06
C LEU A 29 -25.19 4.66 -12.96
N ALA A 30 -25.90 5.59 -12.34
CA ALA A 30 -26.28 6.85 -12.96
C ALA A 30 -25.02 7.69 -13.31
N PRO A 31 -25.10 8.63 -14.27
CA PRO A 31 -23.94 9.43 -14.68
C PRO A 31 -23.19 10.10 -13.53
N TRP A 32 -23.90 10.69 -12.56
CA TRP A 32 -23.28 11.35 -11.41
C TRP A 32 -22.57 10.37 -10.46
N GLN A 33 -23.05 9.13 -10.34
CA GLN A 33 -22.40 8.11 -9.51
C GLN A 33 -21.08 7.66 -10.14
N ARG A 34 -21.03 7.52 -11.47
CA ARG A 34 -19.77 7.25 -12.20
C ARG A 34 -18.77 8.39 -12.01
N GLU A 35 -19.25 9.62 -11.96
CA GLU A 35 -18.42 10.79 -11.73
C GLU A 35 -17.78 10.76 -10.33
N ILE A 36 -18.51 10.37 -9.29
CA ILE A 36 -17.95 10.17 -7.94
C ILE A 36 -16.84 9.10 -7.97
N VAL A 37 -17.08 7.95 -8.59
CA VAL A 37 -16.06 6.89 -8.72
C VAL A 37 -14.82 7.41 -9.45
N ARG A 38 -15.01 8.21 -10.50
CA ARG A 38 -13.92 8.85 -11.25
C ARG A 38 -13.12 9.83 -10.40
N ILE A 39 -13.79 10.67 -9.60
CA ILE A 39 -13.14 11.62 -8.68
C ILE A 39 -12.30 10.86 -7.66
N VAL A 40 -12.87 9.86 -6.99
CA VAL A 40 -12.15 9.04 -5.99
C VAL A 40 -10.94 8.36 -6.63
N ARG A 41 -11.08 7.79 -7.83
CA ARG A 41 -9.97 7.19 -8.56
C ARG A 41 -8.84 8.18 -8.84
N LYS A 42 -9.18 9.36 -9.34
CA LYS A 42 -8.19 10.41 -9.66
C LYS A 42 -7.46 10.88 -8.40
N LEU A 43 -8.17 11.10 -7.30
CA LEU A 43 -7.56 11.48 -6.03
C LEU A 43 -6.66 10.38 -5.48
N ALA A 44 -7.10 9.12 -5.50
CA ALA A 44 -6.29 8.00 -5.04
C ALA A 44 -4.99 7.85 -5.87
N GLN A 45 -5.06 8.06 -7.18
CA GLN A 45 -3.88 8.06 -8.07
C GLN A 45 -2.96 9.25 -7.81
N TYR A 46 -3.52 10.45 -7.59
CA TYR A 46 -2.76 11.65 -7.27
C TYR A 46 -1.95 11.50 -5.98
N PHE A 47 -2.53 10.90 -4.94
CA PHE A 47 -1.86 10.67 -3.66
C PHE A 47 -1.08 9.35 -3.58
N TYR A 48 -1.09 8.53 -4.64
CA TYR A 48 -0.37 7.26 -4.63
C TYR A 48 1.15 7.43 -4.42
N PRO A 49 1.85 8.36 -5.11
CA PRO A 49 3.27 8.58 -4.90
C PRO A 49 3.61 9.01 -3.47
N GLN A 50 2.76 9.83 -2.83
CA GLN A 50 2.98 10.28 -1.46
C GLN A 50 3.03 9.10 -0.47
N ARG A 51 2.09 8.16 -0.60
CA ARG A 51 2.09 6.95 0.24
C ARG A 51 3.32 6.08 -0.03
N GLN A 52 3.74 5.95 -1.29
CA GLN A 52 4.98 5.21 -1.61
C GLN A 52 6.21 5.86 -0.96
N THR A 53 6.32 7.18 -1.00
CA THR A 53 7.44 7.89 -0.35
C THR A 53 7.42 7.73 1.17
N GLN A 54 6.24 7.70 1.79
CA GLN A 54 6.11 7.47 3.22
C GLN A 54 6.59 6.07 3.60
N VAL A 55 6.09 5.04 2.91
CA VAL A 55 6.51 3.64 3.13
C VAL A 55 8.02 3.47 2.91
N MET A 56 8.56 4.09 1.86
CA MET A 56 10.00 4.06 1.60
C MET A 56 10.80 4.75 2.71
N ASN A 57 10.34 5.90 3.21
CA ASN A 57 11.00 6.62 4.29
C ASN A 57 10.97 5.84 5.61
N GLU A 58 9.82 5.29 5.98
CA GLU A 58 9.65 4.45 7.18
C GLU A 58 10.50 3.18 7.07
N GLY A 59 10.48 2.50 5.91
CA GLY A 59 11.29 1.32 5.65
C GLY A 59 12.80 1.60 5.69
N TRP A 60 13.23 2.76 5.16
CA TRP A 60 14.64 3.17 5.21
C TRP A 60 15.11 3.47 6.63
N ALA A 61 14.27 4.15 7.42
CA ALA A 61 14.53 4.38 8.84
C ALA A 61 14.66 3.04 9.58
N CYS A 62 13.73 2.10 9.38
CA CYS A 62 13.79 0.78 10.00
C CYS A 62 15.08 0.01 9.63
N PHE A 63 15.44 0.03 8.35
CA PHE A 63 16.65 -0.64 7.87
C PHE A 63 17.92 -0.08 8.54
N TRP A 64 18.06 1.25 8.61
CA TRP A 64 19.25 1.87 9.19
C TRP A 64 19.28 1.80 10.70
N HIS A 65 18.15 1.94 11.39
CA HIS A 65 18.10 1.76 12.84
C HIS A 65 18.55 0.35 13.21
N TYR A 66 18.02 -0.68 12.54
CA TYR A 66 18.46 -2.06 12.74
C TYR A 66 19.96 -2.22 12.46
N THR A 67 20.43 -1.73 11.30
CA THR A 67 21.83 -1.88 10.88
C THR A 67 22.80 -1.20 11.85
N LEU A 68 22.51 0.04 12.25
CA LEU A 68 23.36 0.81 13.15
C LEU A 68 23.37 0.21 14.55
N MET A 69 22.22 -0.20 15.10
CA MET A 69 22.15 -0.74 16.45
C MET A 69 22.88 -2.08 16.56
N ASN A 70 22.73 -2.97 15.58
CA ASN A 70 23.50 -4.22 15.55
C ASN A 70 25.00 -3.92 15.43
N ARG A 71 25.40 -2.97 14.58
CA ARG A 71 26.81 -2.61 14.45
C ARG A 71 27.39 -2.05 15.75
N LEU A 72 26.66 -1.18 16.43
CA LEU A 72 27.09 -0.60 17.70
C LEU A 72 27.22 -1.66 18.80
N TYR A 73 26.33 -2.66 18.81
CA TYR A 73 26.41 -3.80 19.72
C TYR A 73 27.63 -4.68 19.42
N ASP A 74 27.87 -5.00 18.14
CA ASP A 74 29.05 -5.77 17.70
C ASP A 74 30.37 -5.05 18.06
N ASP A 75 30.39 -3.71 17.95
CA ASP A 75 31.54 -2.88 18.31
C ASP A 75 31.67 -2.65 19.83
N GLY A 76 30.73 -3.16 20.65
CA GLY A 76 30.73 -3.04 22.12
C GLY A 76 30.36 -1.64 22.64
N ASN A 77 29.79 -0.78 21.80
CA ASN A 77 29.35 0.57 22.16
C ASN A 77 27.93 0.60 22.77
N VAL A 78 27.20 -0.51 22.68
CA VAL A 78 25.84 -0.70 23.21
C VAL A 78 25.80 -1.99 24.01
N ASP A 79 25.16 -1.97 25.18
CA ASP A 79 24.99 -3.16 26.01
C ASP A 79 23.75 -3.98 25.64
N GLU A 80 23.65 -5.18 26.22
CA GLU A 80 22.55 -6.11 25.95
C GLU A 80 21.20 -5.57 26.42
N GLY A 81 21.17 -4.82 27.52
CA GLY A 81 19.95 -4.21 28.04
C GLY A 81 19.34 -3.22 27.06
N LEU A 82 20.16 -2.28 26.56
CA LEU A 82 19.73 -1.29 25.57
C LEU A 82 19.36 -1.96 24.23
N MET A 83 20.05 -3.03 23.85
CA MET A 83 19.69 -3.80 22.65
C MET A 83 18.29 -4.45 22.78
N LEU A 84 17.95 -5.03 23.94
CA LEU A 84 16.64 -5.62 24.19
C LEU A 84 15.51 -4.58 24.13
N GLU A 85 15.72 -3.40 24.73
CA GLU A 85 14.78 -2.27 24.64
C GLU A 85 14.59 -1.80 23.19
N PHE A 86 15.70 -1.70 22.44
CA PHE A 86 15.65 -1.34 21.03
C PHE A 86 14.83 -2.33 20.21
N LEU A 87 15.07 -3.64 20.37
CA LEU A 87 14.33 -4.68 19.65
C LEU A 87 12.83 -4.63 19.96
N GLN A 88 12.46 -4.40 21.22
CA GLN A 88 11.06 -4.25 21.62
C GLN A 88 10.42 -3.02 20.97
N SER A 89 11.09 -1.88 20.99
CA SER A 89 10.58 -0.62 20.40
C SER A 89 10.49 -0.69 18.88
N HIS A 90 11.49 -1.26 18.23
CA HIS A 90 11.60 -1.32 16.76
C HIS A 90 10.64 -2.36 16.13
N ALA A 91 10.31 -3.43 16.84
CA ALA A 91 9.33 -4.42 16.38
C ALA A 91 7.87 -4.00 16.63
N ALA A 92 7.63 -2.93 17.39
CA ALA A 92 6.31 -2.41 17.68
C ALA A 92 5.78 -1.42 16.62
N VAL A 93 6.61 -1.11 15.59
CA VAL A 93 6.30 -0.21 14.47
C VAL A 93 5.80 -0.99 13.26
#